data_AF-R9KUQ0-F1
#
_entry.id   AF-R9KUQ0-F1
#
_cell.length_a   1.000
_cell.length_b   1.000
_cell.length_c   1.000
_cell.angle_alpha   90.00
_cell.angle_beta   90.00
_cell.angle_gamma   90.00
#
_symmetry.space_group_name_H-M   'P 1'
#
loop_
_entity.id
_entity.type
_entity.pdbx_description
1 polymer ?
#
loop_
_entity_poly.entity_id
_entity_poly.type
_entity_poly.pdbx_seq_one_letter_code
_entity_poly.pdbx_strand_id
1 'polypeptide(L)'
;MADRTIENDSTDVPEIPEELERVLVFALDEGKEKLQGGEDLVPFTALIVKDNLFLETHPGENAEECFTAAEANVRGARGAGGYAFCYDGYIETDDGVKDAIIAEGGQPGADTGYAVAYLYTVDDDGNFTFESEPAYIGEAPNFMEALKEPVAYAADEIDEKYAAAGDDGEDAGDECCGAHDHAAGESCGCGCAAEE
;
A
#
# COMPACT_ATOMS: atom_id res chain seq x y z
N MET A 1 -9.70 -11.07 -14.18
CA MET A 1 -9.75 -9.94 -15.13
C MET A 1 -11.06 -9.19 -14.90
N ALA A 2 -10.99 -7.94 -14.45
CA ALA A 2 -12.14 -7.09 -14.15
C ALA A 2 -12.48 -6.22 -15.37
N ASP A 3 -13.74 -6.26 -15.81
CA ASP A 3 -14.30 -5.40 -16.86
C ASP A 3 -14.82 -4.12 -16.20
N ARG A 4 -13.93 -3.12 -16.07
CA ARG A 4 -14.29 -1.78 -15.63
C ARG A 4 -13.66 -0.74 -16.56
N THR A 5 -14.50 -0.14 -17.38
CA THR A 5 -14.20 1.06 -18.16
C THR A 5 -14.10 2.26 -17.22
N ILE A 6 -12.95 2.92 -17.19
CA ILE A 6 -12.79 4.22 -16.51
C ILE A 6 -12.82 5.29 -17.61
N GLU A 7 -13.92 6.04 -17.69
CA GLU A 7 -14.09 7.14 -18.66
C GLU A 7 -13.37 8.41 -18.12
N ASN A 8 -12.31 8.84 -18.80
CA ASN A 8 -11.57 10.06 -18.47
C ASN A 8 -12.18 11.28 -19.20
N ASP A 9 -13.19 11.91 -18.62
CA ASP A 9 -13.90 13.08 -19.21
C ASP A 9 -13.33 14.45 -18.76
N SER A 10 -12.11 14.53 -18.21
CA SER A 10 -11.58 15.78 -17.64
C SER A 10 -10.11 16.02 -17.98
N THR A 11 -9.83 17.11 -18.71
CA THR A 11 -8.50 17.53 -19.19
C THR A 11 -7.61 18.19 -18.11
N ASP A 12 -8.09 18.30 -16.87
CA ASP A 12 -7.35 18.87 -15.74
C ASP A 12 -7.07 17.77 -14.71
N VAL A 13 -5.79 17.48 -14.47
CA VAL A 13 -5.35 16.59 -13.39
C VAL A 13 -5.69 17.26 -12.06
N PRO A 14 -6.55 16.67 -11.22
CA PRO A 14 -6.87 17.25 -9.93
C PRO A 14 -5.63 17.23 -9.01
N GLU A 15 -5.55 18.18 -8.09
CA GLU A 15 -4.50 18.19 -7.07
C GLU A 15 -4.75 17.04 -6.08
N ILE A 16 -3.98 15.95 -6.23
CA ILE A 16 -4.01 14.82 -5.30
C ILE A 16 -3.28 15.23 -4.01
N PRO A 17 -3.85 14.97 -2.82
CA PRO A 17 -3.17 15.24 -1.55
C PRO A 17 -1.80 14.53 -1.47
N GLU A 18 -0.76 15.22 -1.03
CA GLU A 18 0.64 14.71 -1.04
C GLU A 18 0.79 13.33 -0.36
N GLU A 19 0.12 13.13 0.78
CA GLU A 19 0.15 11.85 1.50
C GLU A 19 -0.53 10.72 0.71
N LEU A 20 -1.63 11.04 0.01
CA LEU A 20 -2.34 10.10 -0.85
C LEU A 20 -1.54 9.80 -2.12
N GLU A 21 -0.96 10.81 -2.75
CA GLU A 21 -0.08 10.65 -3.91
C GLU A 21 1.09 9.71 -3.56
N ARG A 22 1.72 9.91 -2.39
CA ARG A 22 2.80 9.05 -1.92
C ARG A 22 2.40 7.58 -1.81
N VAL A 23 1.24 7.26 -1.23
CA VAL A 23 0.79 5.87 -1.09
C VAL A 23 0.36 5.26 -2.43
N LEU A 24 -0.23 6.06 -3.32
CA LEU A 24 -0.61 5.65 -4.68
C LEU A 24 0.62 5.31 -5.52
N VAL A 25 1.60 6.22 -5.60
CA VAL A 25 2.85 6.01 -6.36
C VAL A 25 3.62 4.83 -5.78
N PHE A 26 3.73 4.74 -4.45
CA PHE A 26 4.38 3.61 -3.79
C PHE A 26 3.73 2.26 -4.19
N ALA A 27 2.40 2.18 -4.17
CA ALA A 27 1.70 0.95 -4.53
C ALA A 27 1.89 0.59 -6.01
N LEU A 28 1.97 1.58 -6.90
CA LEU A 28 2.27 1.38 -8.32
C LEU A 28 3.70 0.87 -8.53
N ASP A 29 4.69 1.47 -7.85
CA ASP A 29 6.09 1.07 -7.96
C ASP A 29 6.30 -0.36 -7.42
N GLU A 30 5.69 -0.71 -6.28
CA GLU A 30 5.69 -2.08 -5.74
C GLU A 30 5.08 -3.09 -6.73
N GLY A 31 3.98 -2.71 -7.40
CA GLY A 31 3.37 -3.56 -8.43
C GLY A 31 4.28 -3.74 -9.64
N LYS A 32 4.91 -2.66 -10.09
CA LYS A 32 5.85 -2.64 -11.21
C LYS A 32 7.09 -3.50 -10.92
N GLU A 33 7.67 -3.39 -9.74
CA GLU A 33 8.83 -4.18 -9.32
C GLU A 33 8.51 -5.68 -9.34
N LYS A 34 7.33 -6.09 -8.88
CA LYS A 34 6.88 -7.49 -8.93
C LYS A 34 6.79 -8.02 -10.36
N LEU A 35 6.12 -7.29 -11.25
CA LEU A 35 6.01 -7.70 -12.66
C LEU A 35 7.38 -7.75 -13.35
N GLN A 36 8.26 -6.77 -13.08
CA GLN A 36 9.63 -6.78 -13.60
C GLN A 36 10.50 -7.89 -13.01
N GLY A 37 10.20 -8.32 -11.78
CA GLY A 37 10.80 -9.50 -11.13
C GLY A 37 10.33 -10.84 -11.71
N GLY A 38 9.34 -10.83 -12.60
CA GLY A 38 8.72 -12.03 -13.15
C GLY A 38 7.73 -12.69 -12.20
N GLU A 39 7.23 -11.94 -11.22
CA GLU A 39 6.18 -12.37 -10.30
C GLU A 39 4.80 -11.90 -10.80
N ASP A 40 3.76 -12.71 -10.58
CA ASP A 40 2.39 -12.30 -10.85
C ASP A 40 1.94 -11.22 -9.86
N LEU A 41 1.23 -10.19 -10.36
CA LEU A 41 0.68 -9.15 -9.51
C LEU A 41 -0.60 -9.62 -8.81
N VAL A 42 -0.47 -10.11 -7.58
CA VAL A 42 -1.61 -10.36 -6.70
C VAL A 42 -2.12 -9.01 -6.15
N PRO A 43 -3.43 -8.70 -6.26
CA PRO A 43 -3.99 -7.44 -5.76
C PRO A 43 -3.65 -7.21 -4.28
N PHE A 44 -3.37 -5.96 -3.91
CA PHE A 44 -2.97 -5.62 -2.55
C PHE A 44 -3.37 -4.19 -2.18
N THR A 45 -3.52 -3.93 -0.89
CA THR A 45 -3.69 -2.57 -0.35
C THR A 45 -2.41 -2.10 0.32
N ALA A 46 -1.97 -0.89 -0.01
CA ALA A 46 -1.00 -0.12 0.73
C ALA A 46 -1.73 0.90 1.64
N LEU A 47 -1.30 1.02 2.89
CA LEU A 47 -1.85 1.94 3.87
C LEU A 47 -0.71 2.79 4.44
N ILE A 48 -0.89 4.11 4.49
CA ILE A 48 0.04 5.01 5.15
C ILE A 48 -0.48 5.36 6.54
N VAL A 49 0.34 5.11 7.56
CA VAL A 49 0.06 5.41 8.96
C VAL A 49 1.24 6.21 9.48
N LYS A 50 1.04 7.52 9.70
CA LYS A 50 2.13 8.46 9.96
C LYS A 50 3.16 8.38 8.83
N ASP A 51 4.40 7.97 9.11
CA ASP A 51 5.47 7.82 8.12
C ASP A 51 5.67 6.37 7.64
N ASN A 52 4.90 5.43 8.17
CA ASN A 52 5.04 4.00 7.90
C ASN A 52 4.04 3.53 6.83
N LEU A 53 4.48 2.62 5.96
CA LEU A 53 3.68 2.00 4.91
C LEU A 53 3.41 0.53 5.25
N PHE A 54 2.16 0.12 5.13
CA PHE A 54 1.71 -1.24 5.41
C PHE A 54 1.08 -1.85 4.16
N LEU A 55 1.59 -3.00 3.74
CA LEU A 55 1.05 -3.77 2.62
C LEU A 55 0.23 -4.96 3.12
N GLU A 56 -0.91 -5.20 2.48
CA GLU A 56 -1.70 -6.41 2.69
C GLU A 56 -2.23 -6.95 1.37
N THR A 57 -1.99 -8.23 1.10
CA THR A 57 -2.38 -8.88 -0.16
C THR A 57 -3.78 -9.47 -0.06
N HIS A 58 -4.52 -9.40 -1.17
CA HIS A 58 -5.92 -9.82 -1.28
C HIS A 58 -6.06 -10.85 -2.41
N PRO A 59 -5.62 -12.11 -2.20
CA PRO A 59 -5.84 -13.16 -3.18
C PRO A 59 -7.34 -13.48 -3.28
N GLY A 60 -7.87 -13.52 -4.49
CA GLY A 60 -9.26 -13.88 -4.77
C GLY A 60 -9.39 -14.65 -6.08
N GLU A 61 -10.48 -15.39 -6.25
CA GLU A 61 -10.74 -16.16 -7.47
C GLU A 61 -11.22 -15.25 -8.62
N ASN A 62 -11.73 -14.06 -8.28
CA ASN A 62 -12.21 -13.05 -9.20
C ASN A 62 -12.01 -11.63 -8.63
N ALA A 63 -12.27 -10.61 -9.45
CA ALA A 63 -12.06 -9.23 -9.08
C ALA A 63 -12.94 -8.80 -7.89
N GLU A 64 -14.21 -9.20 -7.88
CA GLU A 64 -15.18 -8.82 -6.84
C GLU A 64 -14.72 -9.27 -5.45
N GLU A 65 -14.16 -10.48 -5.35
CA GLU A 65 -13.57 -11.00 -4.12
C GLU A 65 -12.36 -10.17 -3.66
N CYS A 66 -11.44 -9.84 -4.58
CA CYS A 66 -10.27 -9.02 -4.27
C CYS A 66 -10.68 -7.63 -3.77
N PHE A 67 -11.65 -6.99 -4.44
CA PHE A 67 -12.18 -5.69 -4.04
C PHE A 67 -12.89 -5.74 -2.68
N THR A 68 -13.69 -6.78 -2.44
CA THR A 68 -14.39 -6.95 -1.16
C THR A 68 -13.40 -7.13 0.01
N ALA A 69 -12.34 -7.91 -0.21
CA ALA A 69 -11.28 -8.08 0.78
C ALA A 69 -10.50 -6.79 1.05
N ALA A 70 -10.15 -6.06 -0.02
CA ALA A 70 -9.49 -4.76 0.08
C ALA A 70 -10.35 -3.72 0.83
N GLU A 71 -11.64 -3.62 0.50
CA GLU A 71 -12.60 -2.75 1.16
C GLU A 71 -12.74 -3.09 2.65
N ALA A 72 -12.84 -4.39 2.97
CA ALA A 72 -12.94 -4.84 4.36
C ALA A 72 -11.68 -4.50 5.17
N ASN A 73 -10.49 -4.69 4.59
CA ASN A 73 -9.23 -4.31 5.22
C ASN A 73 -9.17 -2.79 5.47
N VAL A 74 -9.43 -2.00 4.42
CA VAL A 74 -9.33 -0.53 4.50
C VAL A 74 -10.33 0.06 5.49
N ARG A 75 -11.58 -0.45 5.54
CA ARG A 75 -12.57 -0.02 6.54
C ARG A 75 -12.18 -0.34 7.99
N GLY A 76 -11.27 -1.30 8.19
CA GLY A 76 -10.68 -1.61 9.49
C GLY A 76 -9.50 -0.72 9.89
N ALA A 77 -8.89 -0.02 8.93
CA ALA A 77 -7.61 0.69 9.11
C ALA A 77 -7.74 2.06 9.81
N ARG A 78 -8.25 2.06 11.05
CA ARG A 78 -8.31 3.26 11.89
C ARG A 78 -6.90 3.74 12.21
N GLY A 79 -6.66 5.04 12.01
CA GLY A 79 -5.34 5.65 12.21
C GLY A 79 -4.48 5.75 10.94
N ALA A 80 -4.93 5.21 9.80
CA ALA A 80 -4.30 5.48 8.51
C ALA A 80 -4.68 6.86 7.97
N GLY A 81 -3.74 7.53 7.31
CA GLY A 81 -3.93 8.82 6.64
C GLY A 81 -4.35 8.68 5.17
N GLY A 82 -4.12 7.51 4.57
CA GLY A 82 -4.59 7.17 3.24
C GLY A 82 -4.35 5.71 2.88
N TYR A 83 -4.95 5.27 1.78
CA TYR A 83 -4.69 3.95 1.21
C TYR A 83 -4.57 4.00 -0.31
N ALA A 84 -3.99 2.95 -0.87
CA ALA A 84 -4.02 2.62 -2.29
C ALA A 84 -4.30 1.13 -2.46
N PHE A 85 -5.30 0.77 -3.25
CA PHE A 85 -5.56 -0.59 -3.70
C PHE A 85 -4.94 -0.76 -5.10
N CYS A 86 -3.93 -1.61 -5.19
CA CYS A 86 -3.16 -1.86 -6.40
C CYS A 86 -3.51 -3.22 -7.01
N TYR A 87 -3.72 -3.26 -8.32
CA TYR A 87 -4.03 -4.48 -9.07
C TYR A 87 -3.64 -4.34 -10.54
N ASP A 88 -3.51 -5.49 -11.21
CA ASP A 88 -3.32 -5.56 -12.66
C ASP A 88 -4.66 -5.49 -13.39
N GLY A 89 -4.77 -4.59 -14.35
CA GLY A 89 -5.99 -4.32 -15.09
C GLY A 89 -5.71 -3.73 -16.47
N TYR A 90 -6.74 -3.12 -17.04
CA TYR A 90 -6.65 -2.48 -18.35
C TYR A 90 -7.42 -1.16 -18.37
N ILE A 91 -6.99 -0.28 -19.26
CA ILE A 91 -7.59 1.02 -19.49
C ILE A 91 -7.99 1.12 -20.96
N GLU A 92 -9.21 1.60 -21.20
CA GLU A 92 -9.69 1.90 -22.54
C GLU A 92 -9.25 3.31 -22.93
N THR A 93 -8.46 3.42 -23.98
CA THR A 93 -8.06 4.71 -24.57
C THR A 93 -8.56 4.81 -26.01
N ASP A 94 -8.45 6.00 -26.62
CA ASP A 94 -8.76 6.19 -28.04
C ASP A 94 -7.92 5.28 -28.96
N ASP A 95 -6.73 4.87 -28.50
CA ASP A 95 -5.80 3.95 -29.17
C ASP A 95 -6.08 2.46 -28.85
N GLY A 96 -7.18 2.17 -28.16
CA GLY A 96 -7.63 0.84 -27.79
C GLY A 96 -7.36 0.48 -26.32
N VAL A 97 -7.51 -0.81 -26.00
CA VAL A 97 -7.29 -1.32 -24.64
C VAL A 97 -5.79 -1.43 -24.38
N LYS A 98 -5.33 -0.87 -23.25
CA LYS A 98 -3.94 -0.90 -22.79
C LYS A 98 -3.85 -1.63 -21.45
N ASP A 99 -2.83 -2.47 -21.29
CA ASP A 99 -2.52 -3.08 -20.00
C ASP A 99 -1.98 -2.03 -19.02
N ALA A 100 -2.37 -2.14 -17.77
CA ALA A 100 -2.09 -1.13 -16.76
C ALA A 100 -2.01 -1.73 -15.35
N ILE A 101 -0.99 -1.32 -14.60
CA ILE A 101 -1.04 -1.43 -13.14
C ILE A 101 -1.83 -0.23 -12.64
N ILE A 102 -2.92 -0.49 -11.94
CA ILE A 102 -3.84 0.55 -11.45
C ILE A 102 -3.74 0.60 -9.93
N ALA A 103 -3.64 1.82 -9.39
CA ALA A 103 -3.78 2.10 -7.97
C ALA A 103 -4.95 3.05 -7.73
N GLU A 104 -5.92 2.60 -6.93
CA GLU A 104 -7.11 3.36 -6.53
C GLU A 104 -7.06 3.66 -5.03
N GLY A 105 -7.22 4.90 -4.60
CA GLY A 105 -7.01 5.26 -3.21
C GLY A 105 -7.72 6.51 -2.73
N GLY A 106 -7.88 6.65 -1.42
CA GLY A 106 -8.55 7.78 -0.80
C GLY A 106 -8.03 8.08 0.60
N GLN A 107 -8.45 9.22 1.15
CA GLN A 107 -8.15 9.64 2.52
C GLN A 107 -9.39 9.51 3.42
N PRO A 108 -9.23 9.38 4.74
CA PRO A 108 -10.35 9.35 5.67
C PRO A 108 -11.27 10.57 5.54
N GLY A 109 -12.57 10.32 5.46
CA GLY A 109 -13.61 11.37 5.44
C GLY A 109 -13.75 12.14 4.12
N ALA A 110 -12.94 11.84 3.09
CA ALA A 110 -13.14 12.37 1.75
C ALA A 110 -14.29 11.65 1.03
N ASP A 111 -15.06 12.35 0.20
CA ASP A 111 -16.19 11.75 -0.53
C ASP A 111 -15.73 10.86 -1.70
N THR A 112 -14.58 11.20 -2.33
CA THR A 112 -14.04 10.49 -3.49
C THR A 112 -12.56 10.15 -3.32
N GLY A 113 -12.15 9.08 -3.99
CA GLY A 113 -10.75 8.68 -4.15
C GLY A 113 -10.25 9.01 -5.56
N TYR A 114 -9.00 8.64 -5.82
CA TYR A 114 -8.29 8.89 -7.06
C TYR A 114 -7.72 7.58 -7.61
N ALA A 115 -7.79 7.41 -8.92
CA ALA A 115 -7.14 6.34 -9.64
C ALA A 115 -5.97 6.87 -10.45
N VAL A 116 -4.82 6.23 -10.30
CA VAL A 116 -3.61 6.45 -11.12
C VAL A 116 -3.11 5.12 -11.67
N ALA A 117 -2.38 5.14 -12.77
CA ALA A 117 -1.87 3.92 -13.38
C ALA A 117 -0.53 4.07 -14.10
N TYR A 118 0.25 2.99 -14.11
CA TYR A 118 1.31 2.78 -15.08
C TYR A 118 0.79 1.95 -16.25
N LEU A 119 0.73 2.55 -17.43
CA LEU A 119 0.54 1.81 -18.67
C LEU A 119 1.80 1.00 -18.96
N TYR A 120 1.61 -0.22 -19.47
CA TYR A 120 2.71 -1.04 -19.90
C TYR A 120 2.38 -1.87 -21.13
N THR A 121 3.43 -2.40 -21.75
CA THR A 121 3.35 -3.38 -22.82
C THR A 121 4.26 -4.56 -22.52
N VAL A 122 3.83 -5.76 -22.92
CA VAL A 122 4.64 -6.98 -22.84
C VAL A 122 5.10 -7.35 -24.24
N ASP A 123 6.40 -7.59 -24.41
CA ASP A 123 6.96 -8.07 -25.69
C ASP A 123 6.76 -9.58 -25.88
N ASP A 124 7.13 -10.10 -27.07
CA ASP A 124 7.01 -11.53 -27.40
C ASP A 124 7.85 -12.45 -26.49
N ASP A 125 8.88 -11.90 -25.83
CA ASP A 125 9.76 -12.60 -24.90
C ASP A 125 9.25 -12.51 -23.44
N GLY A 126 8.15 -11.81 -23.20
CA GLY A 126 7.54 -11.62 -21.88
C GLY A 126 8.13 -10.47 -21.06
N ASN A 127 8.91 -9.57 -21.66
CA ASN A 127 9.47 -8.42 -20.94
C ASN A 127 8.49 -7.26 -20.88
N PHE A 128 8.36 -6.68 -19.69
CA PHE A 128 7.49 -5.54 -19.44
C PHE A 128 8.22 -4.21 -19.71
N THR A 129 7.59 -3.35 -20.52
CA THR A 129 7.99 -1.95 -20.71
C THR A 129 6.91 -1.04 -20.17
N PHE A 130 7.24 -0.25 -19.14
CA PHE A 130 6.33 0.69 -18.49
C PHE A 130 6.56 2.11 -18.97
N GLU A 131 5.50 2.92 -18.96
CA GLU A 131 5.63 4.38 -19.06
C GLU A 131 6.47 4.95 -17.91
N SER A 132 7.07 6.11 -18.13
CA SER A 132 8.03 6.70 -17.18
C SER A 132 7.38 7.24 -15.91
N GLU A 133 6.15 7.76 -16.02
CA GLU A 133 5.41 8.39 -14.93
C GLU A 133 3.98 7.83 -14.91
N PRO A 134 3.37 7.72 -13.70
CA PRO A 134 2.00 7.27 -13.60
C PRO A 134 1.05 8.37 -14.12
N ALA A 135 0.00 7.94 -14.80
CA ALA A 135 -1.04 8.82 -15.30
C ALA A 135 -2.25 8.84 -14.35
N TYR A 136 -2.87 10.00 -14.16
CA TYR A 136 -4.19 10.10 -13.55
C TYR A 136 -5.24 9.58 -14.51
N ILE A 137 -6.09 8.64 -14.05
CA ILE A 137 -7.06 7.96 -14.93
C ILE A 137 -8.51 8.26 -14.54
N GLY A 138 -8.79 8.75 -13.33
CA GLY A 138 -10.13 9.19 -12.95
C GLY A 138 -10.40 9.19 -11.44
N GLU A 139 -11.64 9.51 -11.07
CA GLU A 139 -12.13 9.35 -9.70
C GLU A 139 -12.37 7.88 -9.38
N ALA A 140 -12.11 7.50 -8.12
CA ALA A 140 -12.26 6.15 -7.60
C ALA A 140 -13.19 6.14 -6.37
N PRO A 141 -13.81 5.00 -6.01
CA PRO A 141 -14.48 4.86 -4.72
C PRO A 141 -13.50 5.06 -3.57
N ASN A 142 -13.95 5.74 -2.51
CA ASN A 142 -13.18 5.89 -1.28
C ASN A 142 -13.68 4.94 -0.18
N PHE A 143 -12.93 3.89 0.11
CA PHE A 143 -13.27 2.94 1.17
C PHE A 143 -13.12 3.54 2.59
N MET A 144 -12.44 4.68 2.72
CA MET A 144 -12.26 5.42 3.98
C MET A 144 -13.27 6.56 4.17
N GLU A 145 -14.30 6.71 3.33
CA GLU A 145 -15.30 7.80 3.44
C GLU A 145 -15.92 7.89 4.85
N ALA A 146 -16.10 6.74 5.52
CA ALA A 146 -16.72 6.64 6.84
C ALA A 146 -15.70 6.73 8.00
N LEU A 147 -14.41 6.80 7.71
CA LEU A 147 -13.35 6.92 8.71
C LEU A 147 -13.06 8.39 9.04
N LYS A 148 -12.52 8.61 10.23
CA LYS A 148 -12.06 9.93 10.64
C LYS A 148 -10.59 10.09 10.31
N GLU A 149 -10.12 11.34 10.25
CA GLU A 149 -8.68 11.63 10.19
C GLU A 149 -7.92 10.92 11.32
N PRO A 150 -6.67 10.48 11.07
CA PRO A 150 -5.92 9.65 12.00
C PRO A 150 -5.73 10.31 13.38
N VAL A 151 -5.54 11.63 13.40
CA VAL A 151 -5.39 12.43 14.63
C VAL A 151 -6.66 12.54 15.47
N ALA A 152 -7.81 12.12 14.94
CA ALA A 152 -9.09 12.16 15.63
C ALA A 152 -9.40 10.87 16.44
N TYR A 153 -8.57 9.84 16.32
CA TYR A 153 -8.67 8.61 17.12
C TYR A 153 -7.79 8.70 18.37
N ALA A 154 -8.30 8.18 19.49
CA ALA A 154 -7.44 7.91 20.64
C ALA A 154 -6.50 6.72 20.32
N ALA A 155 -5.34 6.66 20.99
CA ALA A 155 -4.36 5.59 20.75
C ALA A 155 -4.94 4.18 20.97
N ASP A 156 -5.91 4.03 21.89
CA ASP A 156 -6.62 2.77 22.15
C ASP A 156 -7.70 2.42 21.11
N GLU A 157 -8.03 3.36 20.21
CA GLU A 157 -9.00 3.15 19.11
C GLU A 157 -8.32 2.81 17.77
N ILE A 158 -7.00 3.01 17.68
CA ILE A 158 -6.17 2.64 16.53
C ILE A 158 -5.96 1.12 16.57
N ASP A 159 -6.00 0.48 15.39
CA ASP A 159 -5.73 -0.96 15.32
C ASP A 159 -4.33 -1.28 15.88
N GLU A 160 -4.21 -2.36 16.64
CA GLU A 160 -2.93 -2.76 17.26
C GLU A 160 -1.80 -2.91 16.22
N LYS A 161 -2.15 -3.35 14.99
CA LYS A 161 -1.22 -3.43 13.84
C LYS A 161 -0.58 -2.07 13.49
N TYR A 162 -1.29 -0.98 13.76
CA TYR A 162 -0.91 0.39 13.38
C TYR A 162 -0.52 1.27 14.58
N ALA A 163 -0.89 0.87 15.80
CA ALA A 163 -0.61 1.65 17.01
C ALA A 163 0.89 1.87 17.26
N ALA A 164 1.73 0.88 16.95
CA ALA A 164 3.19 0.97 17.11
C ALA A 164 3.88 1.90 16.11
N ALA A 165 3.24 2.22 14.97
CA ALA A 165 3.78 3.15 13.97
C ALA A 165 3.89 4.60 14.50
N GLY A 166 3.45 4.83 15.73
CA GLY A 166 3.35 6.12 16.35
C GLY A 166 4.26 6.41 17.53
N ASP A 167 5.11 5.47 17.91
CA ASP A 167 6.01 5.56 19.06
C ASP A 167 7.47 5.48 18.61
N ASP A 168 7.90 6.44 17.80
CA ASP A 168 9.33 6.74 17.65
C ASP A 168 9.74 7.72 18.75
N GLY A 169 9.87 7.20 19.97
CA GLY A 169 10.53 7.86 21.09
C GLY A 169 9.69 7.95 22.37
N GLU A 170 9.69 6.90 23.20
CA GLU A 170 10.49 6.82 24.43
C GLU A 170 10.00 5.64 25.29
N ASP A 171 10.42 4.39 24.98
CA ASP A 171 10.81 3.36 25.97
C ASP A 171 11.33 2.10 25.25
N ALA A 172 12.52 2.17 24.66
CA ALA A 172 13.42 1.00 24.68
C ALA A 172 14.07 0.95 26.08
N GLY A 173 13.24 0.92 27.12
CA GLY A 173 13.63 0.71 28.48
C GLY A 173 14.03 -0.74 28.64
N ASP A 174 15.34 -0.99 28.53
CA ASP A 174 16.04 -1.96 29.36
C ASP A 174 15.31 -3.31 29.57
N GLU A 175 15.37 -4.19 28.57
CA GLU A 175 15.54 -5.63 28.87
C GLU A 175 17.01 -6.01 28.62
N CYS A 176 17.90 -5.26 29.27
CA CYS A 176 19.13 -5.84 29.77
C CYS A 176 18.74 -6.92 30.80
N CYS A 177 19.36 -8.09 30.66
CA CYS A 177 19.27 -9.23 31.56
C CYS A 177 17.86 -9.81 31.83
N GLY A 178 17.27 -10.41 30.78
CA GLY A 178 16.48 -11.63 30.97
C GLY A 178 17.26 -12.59 31.88
N ALA A 179 16.67 -12.93 33.02
CA ALA A 179 17.29 -13.68 34.11
C ALA A 179 17.83 -15.03 33.65
N HIS A 180 19.06 -15.04 33.15
CA HIS A 180 19.85 -16.22 33.02
C HIS A 180 20.31 -16.64 34.41
N ASP A 181 19.69 -17.69 34.96
CA ASP A 181 20.40 -18.59 35.85
C ASP A 181 21.47 -19.32 35.01
N HIS A 182 22.59 -18.63 34.74
CA HIS A 182 23.74 -19.26 34.14
C HIS A 182 24.41 -20.12 35.21
N ALA A 183 24.09 -21.42 35.20
CA ALA A 183 24.96 -22.41 35.80
C ALA A 183 26.36 -22.27 35.19
N ALA A 184 27.37 -22.17 36.06
CA ALA A 184 28.76 -21.97 35.67
C ALA A 184 29.24 -23.07 34.71
N GLY A 185 29.54 -22.71 33.45
CA GLY A 185 30.26 -23.64 32.56
C GLY A 185 30.15 -23.45 31.05
N GLU A 186 29.28 -22.60 30.52
CA GLU A 186 29.10 -22.51 29.06
C GLU A 186 29.34 -21.08 28.54
N SER A 187 30.37 -20.94 27.70
CA SER A 187 30.75 -19.68 27.06
C SER A 187 29.64 -19.21 26.12
N CYS A 188 29.07 -18.03 26.41
CA CYS A 188 28.17 -17.33 25.51
C CYS A 188 28.98 -16.89 24.27
N GLY A 189 28.67 -17.48 23.11
CA GLY A 189 29.27 -17.16 21.81
C GLY A 189 28.84 -15.80 21.25
N CYS A 190 28.63 -14.80 22.11
CA CYS A 190 28.48 -13.43 21.70
C CYS A 190 29.90 -12.86 21.52
N GLY A 191 30.33 -12.77 20.26
CA GLY A 191 31.62 -12.20 19.87
C GLY A 191 31.69 -10.70 20.13
N CYS A 192 31.63 -10.29 21.40
CA CYS A 192 32.05 -8.98 21.84
C CYS A 192 33.59 -9.00 21.88
N ALA A 193 34.20 -8.46 20.83
CA ALA A 193 35.61 -8.14 20.81
C ALA A 193 35.90 -7.19 21.99
N ALA A 194 36.66 -7.67 22.98
CA ALA A 194 37.29 -6.82 23.96
C ALA A 194 38.54 -6.22 23.32
N GLU A 195 38.59 -4.89 23.25
CA GLU A 195 39.84 -4.19 22.97
C GLU A 195 40.80 -4.34 24.16
N GLU A 196 42.03 -4.72 23.80
CA GLU A 196 43.30 -4.78 24.56
C GLU A 196 43.52 -5.88 25.62
#